data_AF-A0A6L3F4P4-F1
#
_entry.id   AF-A0A6L3F4P4-F1
#
_cell.length_a   1.000
_cell.length_b   1.000
_cell.length_c   1.000
_cell.angle_alpha   90.00
_cell.angle_beta   90.00
_cell.angle_gamma   90.00
#
_symmetry.space_group_name_H-M   'P 1'
#
loop_
_entity.id
_entity.type
_entity.pdbx_description
1 polymer ?
#
loop_
_entity_poly.entity_id
_entity_poly.type
_entity_poly.pdbx_seq_one_letter_code
_entity_poly.pdbx_strand_id
1 'polypeptide(L)'
;MSFVCVECKRPLLTISHSIELGSDGRDDEYSLQTVTCKGCGITCVATYRESRRGASDSWEHLAYKMTEKAYKQLVSQLHACPEPKKHKCTCDAHTKFKVYERGYLNPLSKIVHDAAFFHLKL
;
A
#
# COMPACT_ATOMS: atom_id res chain seq x y z
N MET A 1 8.60 -11.77 -6.23
CA MET A 1 7.61 -11.01 -7.02
C MET A 1 8.22 -9.68 -7.40
N SER A 2 8.22 -9.32 -8.68
CA SER A 2 8.87 -8.10 -9.16
C SER A 2 7.86 -7.22 -9.86
N PHE A 3 7.61 -6.03 -9.32
CA PHE A 3 6.61 -5.13 -9.85
C PHE A 3 7.17 -4.32 -11.03
N VAL A 4 6.39 -4.19 -12.10
CA VAL A 4 6.78 -3.47 -13.31
C VAL A 4 6.56 -1.97 -13.16
N CYS A 5 7.61 -1.17 -13.35
CA CYS A 5 7.51 0.28 -13.36
C CYS A 5 6.82 0.77 -14.64
N VAL A 6 5.82 1.65 -14.48
CA VAL A 6 5.08 2.21 -15.62
C VAL A 6 5.90 3.15 -16.50
N GLU A 7 6.91 3.81 -15.95
CA GLU A 7 7.80 4.71 -16.68
C GLU A 7 8.93 3.90 -17.36
N CYS A 8 9.60 3.03 -16.62
CA CYS A 8 10.74 2.27 -17.14
C CYS A 8 10.34 1.03 -17.96
N LYS A 9 9.09 0.56 -17.85
CA LYS A 9 8.59 -0.73 -18.36
C LYS A 9 9.46 -1.93 -17.95
N ARG A 10 10.14 -1.82 -16.81
CA ARG A 10 11.07 -2.81 -16.27
C ARG A 10 10.66 -3.20 -14.84
N PRO A 11 10.96 -4.43 -14.39
CA PRO A 11 10.62 -4.94 -13.06
C PRO A 11 11.53 -4.36 -11.96
N LEU A 12 11.53 -3.03 -11.82
CA LEU A 12 12.45 -2.28 -10.96
C LEU A 12 11.75 -1.62 -9.77
N LEU A 13 10.45 -1.85 -9.58
CA LEU A 13 9.71 -1.36 -8.42
C LEU A 13 9.98 -2.26 -7.21
N THR A 14 10.28 -1.63 -6.08
CA THR A 14 10.54 -2.29 -4.80
C THR A 14 9.69 -1.69 -3.70
N ILE A 15 9.08 -2.55 -2.87
CA ILE A 15 8.42 -2.11 -1.64
C ILE A 15 9.50 -1.62 -0.68
N SER A 16 9.35 -0.39 -0.21
CA SER A 16 10.28 0.29 0.69
C SER A 16 9.81 0.22 2.15
N HIS A 17 8.52 0.47 2.40
CA HIS A 17 7.89 0.32 3.72
C HIS A 17 6.51 -0.31 3.55
N SER A 18 6.06 -1.03 4.58
CA SER A 18 4.76 -1.70 4.63
C SER A 18 4.22 -1.66 6.05
N ILE A 19 2.92 -1.49 6.21
CA ILE A 19 2.19 -1.79 7.45
C ILE A 19 1.00 -2.69 7.12
N GLU A 20 0.76 -3.71 7.94
CA GLU A 20 -0.40 -4.61 7.85
C GLU A 20 -1.56 -4.01 8.64
N LEU A 21 -2.66 -3.67 7.98
CA LEU A 21 -3.84 -3.07 8.60
C LEU A 21 -4.85 -4.13 9.10
N GLY A 22 -4.70 -5.38 8.64
CA GLY A 22 -5.56 -6.50 8.98
C GLY A 22 -6.68 -6.71 7.97
N SER A 23 -7.78 -7.31 8.41
CA SER A 23 -8.91 -7.65 7.55
C SER A 23 -10.04 -6.61 7.58
N ASP A 24 -10.93 -6.72 6.60
CA ASP A 24 -12.23 -6.06 6.59
C ASP A 24 -13.35 -7.03 6.17
N GLY A 25 -14.50 -6.50 5.74
CA GLY A 25 -15.63 -7.31 5.28
C GLY A 25 -15.40 -8.08 3.96
N ARG A 26 -14.36 -7.76 3.20
CA ARG A 26 -14.02 -8.30 1.87
C ARG A 26 -12.69 -9.04 1.85
N ASP A 27 -11.68 -8.45 2.48
CA ASP A 27 -10.29 -8.88 2.41
C ASP A 27 -9.86 -9.43 3.78
N ASP A 28 -9.17 -10.56 3.76
CA ASP A 28 -8.62 -11.20 4.95
C ASP A 28 -7.26 -10.59 5.32
N GLU A 29 -6.56 -10.00 4.35
CA GLU A 29 -5.35 -9.22 4.57
C GLU A 29 -5.39 -7.92 3.77
N TYR A 30 -5.05 -6.81 4.44
CA TYR A 30 -4.85 -5.51 3.83
C TYR A 30 -3.54 -4.92 4.32
N SER A 31 -2.66 -4.54 3.39
CA SER A 31 -1.40 -3.87 3.68
C SER A 31 -1.30 -2.55 2.94
N LEU A 32 -0.81 -1.52 3.65
CA LEU A 32 -0.46 -0.22 3.06
C LEU A 32 1.06 -0.17 2.86
N GLN A 33 1.48 0.15 1.65
CA GLN A 33 2.86 0.04 1.21
C GLN A 33 3.33 1.31 0.52
N THR A 34 4.64 1.51 0.52
CA THR A 34 5.32 2.55 -0.27
C THR A 34 6.27 1.87 -1.22
N VAL A 35 6.24 2.25 -2.50
CA VAL A 35 6.98 1.58 -3.56
C VAL A 35 7.83 2.59 -4.32
N THR A 36 9.05 2.20 -4.68
CA THR A 36 9.99 3.05 -5.41
C THR A 36 10.58 2.31 -6.59
N CYS A 37 10.75 2.99 -7.73
CA CYS A 37 11.49 2.41 -8.87
C CYS A 37 12.98 2.71 -8.75
N LYS A 38 13.82 1.66 -8.76
CA LYS A 38 15.28 1.81 -8.79
C LYS A 38 15.83 2.38 -10.12
N GLY A 39 15.02 2.40 -11.17
CA GLY A 39 15.40 2.91 -12.49
C GLY A 39 15.16 4.41 -12.67
N CYS A 40 13.90 4.85 -12.54
CA CYS A 40 13.51 6.25 -12.76
C CYS A 40 13.24 7.05 -11.48
N GLY A 41 13.30 6.42 -10.30
CA GLY A 41 13.07 7.10 -9.02
C GLY A 41 11.62 7.43 -8.71
N ILE A 42 10.64 7.04 -9.56
CA ILE A 42 9.22 7.27 -9.25
C ILE A 42 8.85 6.63 -7.91
N THR A 43 8.09 7.37 -7.12
CA THR A 43 7.59 6.99 -5.80
C THR A 43 6.08 6.83 -5.83
N CYS A 44 5.59 5.77 -5.21
CA CYS A 44 4.18 5.43 -5.17
C CYS A 44 3.74 5.02 -3.76
N VAL A 45 2.45 5.20 -3.47
CA VAL A 45 1.74 4.46 -2.43
C VAL A 45 1.12 3.24 -3.09
N ALA A 46 1.10 2.11 -2.41
CA ALA A 46 0.45 0.91 -2.89
C ALA A 46 -0.38 0.25 -1.79
N THR A 47 -1.39 -0.51 -2.19
CA THR A 47 -2.20 -1.33 -1.29
C THR A 47 -2.19 -2.76 -1.78
N TYR A 48 -1.80 -3.67 -0.91
CA TYR A 48 -1.95 -5.10 -1.11
C TYR A 48 -3.21 -5.57 -0.38
N ARG A 49 -4.02 -6.36 -1.07
CA ARG A 49 -5.26 -6.93 -0.53
C ARG A 49 -5.31 -8.39 -0.91
N GLU A 50 -5.67 -9.24 0.04
CA GLU A 50 -5.89 -10.67 -0.20
C GLU A 50 -7.28 -11.03 0.31
N SER A 51 -8.07 -11.66 -0.56
CA SER A 51 -9.37 -12.24 -0.20
C SER A 51 -9.32 -13.74 -0.44
N ARG A 52 -9.52 -14.52 0.64
CA ARG A 52 -9.63 -15.98 0.61
C ARG A 52 -11.09 -16.45 0.70
N ARG A 53 -12.05 -15.53 0.51
CA ARG A 53 -13.48 -15.82 0.62
C ARG A 53 -14.01 -16.40 -0.70
N GLY A 54 -14.09 -17.73 -0.80
CA GLY A 54 -14.71 -18.44 -1.92
C GLY A 54 -13.84 -19.56 -2.49
N ALA A 55 -14.14 -20.00 -3.73
CA ALA A 55 -13.43 -21.08 -4.40
C ALA A 55 -12.14 -20.66 -5.13
N SER A 56 -11.74 -19.39 -5.03
CA SER A 56 -10.50 -18.88 -5.61
C SER A 56 -9.89 -17.84 -4.69
N ASP A 57 -8.65 -18.08 -4.29
CA ASP A 57 -7.82 -17.04 -3.68
C ASP A 57 -7.59 -15.94 -4.69
N SER A 58 -7.82 -14.70 -4.28
CA SER A 58 -7.54 -13.52 -5.11
C SER A 58 -6.74 -12.52 -4.32
N TRP A 59 -5.76 -11.90 -4.98
CA TRP A 59 -5.00 -10.82 -4.41
C TRP A 59 -4.95 -9.66 -5.40
N GLU A 60 -4.96 -8.46 -4.86
CA GLU A 60 -4.88 -7.23 -5.63
C GLU A 60 -3.74 -6.37 -5.10
N HIS A 61 -2.94 -5.83 -6.01
CA HIS A 61 -1.90 -4.86 -5.69
C HIS A 61 -2.05 -3.62 -6.56
N LEU A 62 -2.59 -2.57 -5.97
CA LEU A 62 -2.81 -1.28 -6.62
C LEU A 62 -1.73 -0.30 -6.19
N ALA A 63 -1.21 0.50 -7.12
CA ALA A 63 -0.29 1.58 -6.80
C ALA A 63 -0.70 2.91 -7.46
N TYR A 64 -0.45 3.99 -6.73
CA TYR A 64 -0.73 5.37 -7.13
C TYR A 64 0.56 6.19 -7.03
N LYS A 65 0.84 6.97 -8.08
CA LYS A 65 2.00 7.85 -8.09
C LYS A 65 1.87 8.90 -6.99
N MET A 66 2.98 9.26 -6.38
CA MET A 66 3.06 10.31 -5.37
C MET A 66 4.11 11.34 -5.74
N THR A 67 3.91 12.57 -5.26
CA THR A 67 4.99 13.56 -5.21
C THR A 67 6.01 13.15 -4.16
N GLU A 68 7.27 13.55 -4.34
CA GLU A 68 8.34 13.25 -3.38
C GLU A 68 8.02 13.74 -1.96
N LYS A 69 7.40 14.92 -1.84
CA LYS A 69 6.97 15.50 -0.56
C LYS A 69 5.93 14.59 0.14
N ALA A 70 4.90 14.18 -0.59
CA ALA A 70 3.85 13.31 -0.04
C ALA A 70 4.41 11.92 0.32
N TYR A 71 5.31 11.38 -0.51
CA TYR A 71 5.98 10.13 -0.26
C TYR A 71 6.84 10.18 1.01
N LYS A 72 7.70 11.19 1.16
CA LYS A 72 8.54 11.37 2.38
C LYS A 72 7.69 11.49 3.64
N GLN A 73 6.57 12.22 3.56
CA GLN A 73 5.63 12.33 4.67
C GLN A 73 5.00 10.99 5.04
N LEU A 74 4.58 10.20 4.04
CA LEU A 74 4.01 8.88 4.27
C LEU A 74 5.05 7.92 4.86
N VAL A 75 6.27 7.86 4.30
CA VAL A 75 7.36 7.03 4.82
C VAL A 75 7.65 7.35 6.29
N SER A 76 7.75 8.64 6.65
CA SER A 76 7.96 9.05 8.05
C SER A 76 6.84 8.55 8.97
N GLN A 77 5.59 8.56 8.50
CA GLN A 77 4.45 8.07 9.27
C GLN A 77 4.44 6.56 9.41
N LEU A 78 4.78 5.82 8.35
CA LEU A 78 4.87 4.36 8.41
C LEU A 78 6.04 3.89 9.28
N HIS A 79 7.19 4.57 9.21
CA HIS A 79 8.38 4.28 10.01
C HIS A 79 8.16 4.49 11.52
N ALA A 80 7.17 5.30 11.92
CA ALA A 80 6.81 5.48 13.33
C ALA A 80 6.17 4.22 13.95
N CYS A 81 5.81 3.21 13.14
CA CYS A 81 5.27 1.96 13.66
C CYS A 81 6.36 1.04 14.21
N PRO A 82 6.27 0.62 15.49
CA PRO A 82 7.24 -0.31 16.07
C PRO A 82 7.05 -1.77 15.61
N GLU A 83 5.82 -2.15 15.22
CA GLU A 83 5.46 -3.51 14.83
C GLU A 83 4.66 -3.50 13.51
N PRO A 84 5.28 -3.16 12.36
CA PRO A 84 4.57 -2.94 11.10
C PRO A 84 3.81 -4.16 10.57
N LYS A 85 4.22 -5.38 10.94
CA LYS A 85 3.56 -6.64 10.56
C LYS A 85 2.49 -7.10 11.55
N LYS A 86 2.20 -6.31 12.58
CA LYS A 86 1.22 -6.69 13.59
C LYS A 86 -0.05 -5.89 13.35
N HIS A 87 -1.01 -6.49 12.64
CA HIS A 87 -2.29 -5.85 12.34
C HIS A 87 -3.14 -5.41 13.55
N LYS A 88 -2.80 -5.92 14.75
CA LYS A 88 -3.39 -5.49 16.04
C LYS A 88 -2.58 -4.40 16.75
N CYS A 89 -1.54 -3.87 16.13
CA CYS A 89 -0.77 -2.75 16.66
C CYS A 89 -1.68 -1.53 16.78
N THR A 90 -1.58 -0.84 17.91
CA THR A 90 -2.40 0.33 18.26
C THR A 90 -1.64 1.65 18.14
N CYS A 91 -0.47 1.64 17.48
CA CYS A 91 0.33 2.85 17.29
C CYS A 91 -0.38 3.89 16.40
N ASP A 92 0.10 5.12 16.43
CA ASP A 92 -0.47 6.25 15.68
C ASP A 92 -0.58 5.95 14.17
N ALA A 93 0.39 5.25 13.58
CA ALA A 93 0.35 4.88 12.17
C ALA A 93 -0.84 3.96 11.86
N HIS A 94 -1.03 2.90 12.67
CA HIS A 94 -2.16 1.98 12.50
C HIS A 94 -3.49 2.69 12.75
N THR A 95 -3.59 3.48 13.82
CA THR A 95 -4.80 4.24 14.14
C THR A 95 -5.16 5.24 13.03
N LYS A 96 -4.15 5.89 12.43
CA LYS A 96 -4.34 6.87 11.36
C LYS A 96 -4.79 6.24 10.04
N PHE A 97 -4.23 5.09 9.68
CA PHE A 97 -4.44 4.48 8.36
C PHE A 97 -5.46 3.34 8.35
N LYS A 98 -5.87 2.83 9.51
CA LYS A 98 -6.97 1.86 9.63
C LYS A 98 -8.33 2.57 9.58
N VAL A 99 -8.58 3.21 8.45
CA VAL A 99 -9.78 3.99 8.16
C VAL A 99 -10.73 3.17 7.33
N TYR A 100 -12.01 3.20 7.70
CA TYR A 100 -13.06 2.51 6.98
C TYR A 100 -13.92 3.51 6.21
N GLU A 101 -14.19 3.20 4.96
CA GLU A 101 -15.13 3.94 4.12
C GLU A 101 -16.14 2.96 3.53
N ARG A 102 -17.44 3.23 3.75
CA ARG A 102 -18.53 2.33 3.33
C ARG A 102 -18.36 0.88 3.83
N GLY A 103 -17.73 0.70 5.00
CA GLY A 103 -17.52 -0.61 5.63
C GLY A 103 -16.24 -1.35 5.20
N TYR A 104 -15.39 -0.75 4.37
CA TYR A 104 -14.15 -1.36 3.86
C TYR A 104 -12.93 -0.52 4.19
N LEU A 105 -11.78 -1.16 4.35
CA LEU A 105 -10.53 -0.46 4.59
C LEU A 105 -10.17 0.41 3.39
N ASN A 106 -9.98 1.70 3.63
CA ASN A 106 -9.56 2.66 2.63
C ASN A 106 -8.49 3.63 3.19
N PRO A 107 -7.26 3.15 3.44
CA PRO A 107 -6.15 4.00 3.89
C PRO A 107 -5.80 5.12 2.91
N LEU A 108 -6.07 4.92 1.61
CA LEU A 108 -5.77 5.89 0.56
C LEU A 108 -6.55 7.20 0.73
N SER A 109 -7.73 7.16 1.35
CA SER A 109 -8.53 8.36 1.69
C SER A 109 -7.79 9.39 2.56
N LYS A 110 -6.71 9.00 3.25
CA LYS A 110 -5.88 9.86 4.09
C LYS A 110 -4.53 10.21 3.49
N ILE A 111 -4.28 9.80 2.25
CA ILE A 111 -2.97 9.90 1.60
C ILE A 111 -3.12 10.75 0.34
N VAL A 112 -2.26 11.75 0.19
CA VAL A 112 -2.20 12.53 -1.05
C VAL A 112 -1.48 11.69 -2.11
N HIS A 113 -2.18 11.32 -3.16
CA HIS A 113 -1.66 10.59 -4.30
C HIS A 113 -2.32 11.08 -5.60
N ASP A 114 -1.73 10.72 -6.73
CA ASP A 114 -2.30 11.02 -8.04
C ASP A 114 -3.56 10.19 -8.30
N ALA A 115 -4.44 10.66 -9.19
CA ALA A 115 -5.68 9.95 -9.56
C ALA A 115 -5.40 8.73 -10.43
N ALA A 116 -4.28 8.73 -11.15
CA ALA A 116 -3.84 7.60 -11.96
C ALA A 116 -3.41 6.43 -11.08
N PHE A 117 -4.13 5.31 -11.18
CA PHE A 117 -3.76 4.04 -10.58
C PHE A 117 -3.20 3.09 -11.63
N PHE A 118 -2.28 2.23 -11.19
CA PHE A 118 -1.76 1.17 -12.03
C PHE A 118 -1.83 -0.14 -11.25
N HIS A 119 -2.35 -1.19 -11.89
CA HIS A 119 -2.18 -2.53 -11.38
C HIS A 119 -0.70 -2.88 -11.43
N LEU A 120 -0.15 -3.20 -10.27
CA LEU A 120 1.18 -3.80 -10.20
C LEU A 120 1.05 -5.24 -10.67
N LYS A 121 1.14 -5.44 -11.98
CA LYS A 121 1.25 -6.77 -12.58
C LYS A 121 2.59 -7.37 -12.15
N LEU A 122 2.52 -8.61 -11.68
CA LEU A 122 3.67 -9.48 -11.48
C LEU A 122 4.22 -9.96 -12.83
#